data_AF-A0AAJ0TAS4-F1
#
_entry.id   AF-A0AAJ0TAS4-F1
#
_cell.length_a   1.000
_cell.length_b   1.000
_cell.length_c   1.000
_cell.angle_alpha   90.00
_cell.angle_beta   90.00
_cell.angle_gamma   90.00
#
_symmetry.space_group_name_H-M   'P 1'
#
loop_
_entity.id
_entity.type
_entity.pdbx_description
1 polymer ?
#
loop_
_entity_poly.entity_id
_entity_poly.type
_entity_poly.pdbx_seq_one_letter_code
_entity_poly.pdbx_strand_id
1 'polypeptide(L)'
;MKKLVIEIFEIKGGSEISTELDVLVLDLHKRYNGNILLKKIDVFNKEQIKPHKDIIEIIKKDGIDVLPLIKADGKVVSEGKLRDILKKY
;
A
#
# COMPACT_ATOMS: atom_id res chain seq x y z
N MET A 1 8.77 20.31 -2.12
CA MET A 1 9.16 18.92 -2.43
C MET A 1 7.91 18.09 -2.60
N LYS A 2 7.82 17.24 -3.64
CA LYS A 2 6.65 16.37 -3.86
C LYS A 2 6.72 15.20 -2.88
N LYS A 3 5.66 14.98 -2.10
CA LYS A 3 5.57 13.82 -1.20
C LYS A 3 5.31 12.55 -2.01
N LEU A 4 6.03 11.48 -1.70
CA LEU A 4 5.75 10.14 -2.25
C LEU A 4 4.45 9.62 -1.63
N VAL A 5 3.48 9.24 -2.45
CA VAL A 5 2.22 8.68 -1.94
C VAL A 5 2.31 7.16 -1.99
N ILE A 6 2.17 6.51 -0.84
CA ILE A 6 2.10 5.05 -0.73
C ILE A 6 0.70 4.68 -0.28
N GLU A 7 0.03 3.81 -1.04
CA GLU A 7 -1.29 3.29 -0.71
C GLU A 7 -1.18 1.77 -0.56
N ILE A 8 -1.65 1.25 0.56
CA ILE A 8 -1.64 -0.16 0.89
C ILE A 8 -3.09 -0.64 0.92
N PHE A 9 -3.38 -1.68 0.16
CA PHE A 9 -4.71 -2.29 0.06
C PHE A 9 -4.69 -3.60 0.84
N GLU A 10 -5.53 -3.69 1.88
CA GLU A 10 -5.57 -4.83 2.80
C GLU A 10 -7.00 -5.12 3.27
N ILE A 11 -7.20 -6.27 3.92
CA ILE A 11 -8.45 -6.62 4.60
C ILE A 11 -8.34 -6.14 6.05
N LYS A 12 -9.26 -5.29 6.49
CA LYS A 12 -9.31 -4.87 7.89
C LYS A 12 -9.70 -6.05 8.79
N GLY A 13 -8.83 -6.41 9.73
CA GLY A 13 -9.10 -7.51 10.68
C GLY A 13 -8.62 -8.89 10.23
N GLY A 14 -7.90 -9.00 9.10
CA GLY A 14 -7.11 -10.19 8.78
C GLY A 14 -5.97 -10.34 9.78
N SER A 15 -6.18 -11.18 10.78
CA SER A 15 -5.23 -11.52 11.85
C SER A 15 -3.87 -11.96 11.28
N GLU A 16 -2.78 -11.43 11.85
CA GLU A 16 -1.37 -11.86 11.71
C GLU A 16 -0.50 -11.29 10.57
N ILE A 17 -1.05 -10.86 9.43
CA ILE A 17 -0.21 -10.29 8.33
C ILE A 17 0.30 -8.86 8.65
N SER A 18 -0.24 -8.22 9.70
CA SER A 18 -0.06 -6.78 9.92
C SER A 18 1.32 -6.37 10.46
N THR A 19 2.08 -7.23 11.15
CA THR A 19 3.25 -6.74 11.90
C THR A 19 4.40 -6.26 11.03
N GLU A 20 4.78 -6.99 9.98
CA GLU A 20 5.91 -6.58 9.12
C GLU A 20 5.60 -5.35 8.27
N LEU A 21 4.37 -5.29 7.74
CA LEU A 21 3.91 -4.16 6.96
C LEU A 21 3.71 -2.91 7.84
N ASP A 22 3.19 -3.08 9.06
CA ASP A 22 3.08 -2.00 10.05
C ASP A 22 4.46 -1.52 10.50
N VAL A 23 5.42 -2.41 10.69
CA VAL A 23 6.82 -2.05 10.96
C VAL A 23 7.43 -1.30 9.79
N LEU A 24 7.23 -1.76 8.55
CA LEU A 24 7.65 -1.05 7.35
C LEU A 24 7.04 0.36 7.33
N VAL A 25 5.74 0.47 7.54
CA VAL A 25 5.01 1.74 7.62
C VAL A 25 5.58 2.69 8.68
N LEU A 26 5.85 2.19 9.87
CA LEU A 26 6.43 2.97 10.97
C LEU A 26 7.86 3.42 10.65
N ASP A 27 8.68 2.54 10.09
CA ASP A 27 10.03 2.85 9.66
C ASP A 27 10.04 3.88 8.54
N LEU A 28 9.10 3.79 7.60
CA LEU A 28 8.93 4.78 6.53
C LEU A 28 8.58 6.15 7.10
N HIS A 29 7.65 6.19 8.05
CA HIS A 29 7.26 7.44 8.69
C HIS A 29 8.43 8.07 9.47
N LYS A 30 9.24 7.24 10.15
CA LYS A 30 10.43 7.70 10.90
C LYS A 30 11.57 8.17 10.00
N ARG A 31 11.95 7.38 8.97
CA ARG A 31 13.09 7.70 8.09
C ARG A 31 12.82 8.85 7.16
N TYR A 32 11.61 8.92 6.60
CA TYR A 32 11.30 9.86 5.53
C TYR A 32 10.42 11.01 6.01
N ASN A 33 10.55 11.37 7.29
CA ASN A 33 9.98 12.50 8.05
C ASN A 33 9.19 13.54 7.21
N GLY A 34 7.94 13.24 6.88
CA GLY A 34 7.01 14.14 6.17
C GLY A 34 7.09 14.15 4.64
N ASN A 35 8.04 13.44 4.03
CA ASN A 35 8.20 13.25 2.58
C ASN A 35 7.35 12.10 2.01
N ILE A 36 6.79 11.25 2.87
CA ILE A 36 5.88 10.17 2.47
C ILE A 36 4.48 10.45 3.02
N LEU A 37 3.47 10.28 2.18
CA LEU A 37 2.07 10.19 2.57
C LEU A 37 1.62 8.74 2.43
N LEU A 38 1.36 8.09 3.56
CA LEU A 38 0.89 6.73 3.60
C LEU A 38 -0.63 6.67 3.78
N LYS A 39 -1.29 5.78 3.04
CA LYS A 39 -2.71 5.45 3.21
C LYS A 39 -2.90 3.93 3.27
N LYS A 40 -3.70 3.47 4.22
CA LYS A 40 -4.22 2.11 4.26
C LYS A 40 -5.67 2.14 3.79
N ILE A 41 -6.00 1.26 2.85
CA ILE A 41 -7.29 1.19 2.18
C ILE A 41 -7.86 -0.20 2.41
N ASP A 42 -9.03 -0.25 3.00
CA ASP A 42 -9.76 -1.49 3.17
C ASP A 42 -10.44 -1.88 1.86
N VAL A 43 -10.08 -3.04 1.31
CA VAL A 43 -10.64 -3.53 0.05
C VAL A 43 -12.14 -3.83 0.14
N PHE A 44 -12.67 -4.08 1.34
CA PHE A 44 -14.10 -4.26 1.58
C PHE A 44 -14.85 -2.94 1.77
N ASN A 45 -14.14 -1.84 2.05
CA ASN A 45 -14.73 -0.52 2.08
C ASN A 45 -14.95 0.00 0.66
N LYS A 46 -16.19 -0.14 0.18
CA LYS A 46 -16.61 0.27 -1.17
C LYS A 46 -16.30 1.73 -1.50
N GLU A 47 -16.39 2.64 -0.53
CA GLU A 47 -16.14 4.06 -0.77
C GLU A 47 -14.65 4.34 -0.98
N GLN A 48 -13.79 3.66 -0.21
CA GLN A 48 -12.34 3.81 -0.32
C GLN A 48 -11.77 3.12 -1.56
N ILE A 49 -12.30 1.94 -1.94
CA ILE A 49 -11.74 1.16 -3.05
C ILE A 49 -12.25 1.61 -4.43
N LYS A 50 -13.45 2.21 -4.51
CA LYS A 50 -14.08 2.68 -5.76
C LYS A 50 -13.17 3.51 -6.68
N PRO A 51 -12.31 4.43 -6.19
CA PRO A 51 -11.38 5.16 -7.06
C PRO A 51 -10.24 4.32 -7.65
N HIS A 52 -9.98 3.10 -7.13
CA HIS A 52 -8.84 2.27 -7.52
C HIS A 52 -9.28 1.08 -8.41
N LYS A 53 -9.71 1.41 -9.64
CA LYS A 53 -10.24 0.42 -10.60
C LYS A 53 -9.28 -0.72 -10.92
N ASP A 54 -8.00 -0.41 -11.06
CA ASP A 54 -6.90 -1.35 -11.27
C ASP A 54 -6.74 -2.36 -10.13
N ILE A 55 -6.89 -1.93 -8.87
CA ILE A 55 -6.86 -2.84 -7.72
C ILE A 55 -8.08 -3.76 -7.74
N ILE A 56 -9.26 -3.23 -8.07
CA ILE A 56 -10.48 -4.03 -8.21
C ILE A 56 -10.31 -5.08 -9.31
N GLU A 57 -9.70 -4.72 -10.44
CA GLU A 57 -9.43 -5.65 -11.54
C GLU A 57 -8.45 -6.76 -11.14
N ILE A 58 -7.36 -6.43 -10.44
CA ILE A 58 -6.41 -7.42 -9.92
C ILE A 58 -7.11 -8.41 -8.98
N ILE A 59 -7.86 -7.91 -7.99
CA ILE A 59 -8.56 -8.78 -7.01
C ILE A 59 -9.62 -9.65 -7.71
N LYS A 60 -10.33 -9.13 -8.71
CA LYS A 60 -11.31 -9.91 -9.48
C LYS A 60 -10.68 -11.03 -10.29
N LYS A 61 -9.48 -10.78 -10.83
CA LYS A 61 -8.78 -11.72 -11.71
C LYS A 61 -8.04 -12.79 -10.91
N ASP A 62 -7.29 -12.36 -9.90
CA ASP A 62 -6.29 -13.17 -9.22
C ASP A 62 -6.75 -13.58 -7.80
N GLY A 63 -7.91 -13.11 -7.36
CA GLY A 63 -8.48 -13.42 -6.05
C GLY A 63 -8.04 -12.46 -4.96
N ILE A 64 -8.55 -12.67 -3.74
CA ILE A 64 -8.22 -11.84 -2.57
C ILE A 64 -6.86 -12.20 -1.95
N ASP A 65 -6.32 -13.36 -2.30
CA ASP A 65 -5.04 -13.88 -1.78
C ASP A 65 -3.82 -13.09 -2.26
N VAL A 66 -3.99 -12.23 -3.27
CA VAL A 66 -2.94 -11.31 -3.74
C VAL A 66 -2.67 -10.13 -2.80
N LEU A 67 -3.46 -9.99 -1.75
CA LEU A 67 -3.29 -8.93 -0.75
C LEU A 67 -2.13 -9.27 0.21
N PRO A 68 -1.43 -8.25 0.74
CA PRO A 68 -1.65 -6.83 0.48
C PRO A 68 -1.12 -6.38 -0.88
N LEU A 69 -1.86 -5.47 -1.54
CA LEU A 69 -1.37 -4.78 -2.75
C LEU A 69 -0.80 -3.42 -2.37
N ILE A 70 0.25 -2.99 -3.07
CA ILE A 70 0.94 -1.74 -2.79
C ILE A 70 0.91 -0.84 -4.03
N LYS A 71 0.54 0.42 -3.85
CA LYS A 71 0.76 1.48 -4.82
C LYS A 71 1.77 2.49 -4.33
N ALA A 72 2.66 2.92 -5.23
CA ALA A 72 3.54 4.06 -5.03
C ALA A 72 3.29 5.06 -6.17
N ASP A 73 2.96 6.31 -5.83
CA ASP A 73 2.64 7.38 -6.79
C ASP A 73 1.61 6.94 -7.86
N GLY A 74 0.59 6.20 -7.42
CA GLY A 74 -0.52 5.72 -8.25
C GLY A 74 -0.22 4.47 -9.08
N LYS A 75 0.97 3.89 -8.99
CA LYS A 75 1.33 2.64 -9.70
C LYS A 75 1.42 1.47 -8.76
N VAL A 76 0.83 0.33 -9.13
CA VAL A 76 1.00 -0.92 -8.39
C VAL A 76 2.46 -1.36 -8.47
N VAL A 77 3.05 -1.68 -7.32
CA VAL A 77 4.46 -2.08 -7.19
C VAL A 77 4.58 -3.28 -6.26
N SER A 78 5.60 -4.10 -6.48
CA SER A 78 6.01 -5.11 -5.50
C SER A 78 6.72 -4.44 -4.32
N GLU A 79 6.80 -5.16 -3.20
CA GLU A 79 7.54 -4.68 -2.02
C GLU A 79 9.02 -4.42 -2.34
N GLY A 80 9.68 -5.29 -3.11
CA GLY A 80 11.06 -5.08 -3.54
C GLY A 80 11.24 -3.78 -4.34
N LYS A 81 10.31 -3.49 -5.24
CA LYS A 81 10.32 -2.25 -6.04
C LYS A 81 10.03 -1.02 -5.17
N LEU A 82 9.15 -1.14 -4.17
CA LEU A 82 8.93 -0.09 -3.18
C LEU A 82 10.24 0.22 -2.44
N ARG A 83 10.95 -0.81 -1.95
CA ARG A 83 12.26 -0.65 -1.27
C ARG A 83 13.27 0.08 -2.15
N ASP A 84 13.30 -0.18 -3.46
CA ASP A 84 14.20 0.51 -4.39
C ASP A 84 13.81 1.96 -4.66
N ILE A 85 12.50 2.28 -4.69
CA ILE A 85 12.02 3.67 -4.78
C ILE A 85 12.48 4.46 -3.54
N LEU A 86 12.33 3.85 -2.37
CA LEU A 86 12.63 4.49 -1.08
C LEU A 86 14.11 4.77 -0.87
N LYS A 87 15.02 3.96 -1.44
CA LYS A 87 16.47 4.24 -1.40
C LYS A 87 16.87 5.53 -2.14
N LYS A 88 16.02 6.04 -3.02
CA LYS A 88 16.27 7.26 -3.81
C LYS A 88 15.72 8.53 -3.15
N TYR A 89 14.94 8.38 -2.08
CA TYR A 89 14.42 9.45 -1.24
C TYR A 89 15.30 9.62 0.00
#